data_AF-A0A1M3FXY7-F1
#
_entry.id   AF-A0A1M3FXY7-F1
#
_cell.length_a   1.000
_cell.length_b   1.000
_cell.length_c   1.000
_cell.angle_alpha   90.00
_cell.angle_beta   90.00
_cell.angle_gamma   90.00
#
_symmetry.space_group_name_H-M   'P 1'
#
loop_
_entity.id
_entity.type
_entity.pdbx_description
1 polymer ?
#
loop_
_entity_poly.entity_id
_entity_poly.type
_entity_poly.pdbx_seq_one_letter_code
_entity_poly.pdbx_strand_id
1 'polypeptide(L)'
;MKSFFCILALLCLIQLSRAQLKTQPLAIGDSIPDTPFEYFNYSQPTGNFSDLRNEFVIFDFWRPSCLPCVRNLPKLDSLQQAYPGLQVFLVTNTPRHKIEKFYNNGRDSAPWMDRLHHIVNDTTFSHYFSFNTIPTYVWIRKGVL
;
A
#
# COMPACT_ATOMS: atom_id res chain seq x y z
N MET A 1 49.20 -11.56 -11.79
CA MET A 1 48.61 -10.81 -10.66
C MET A 1 47.62 -9.73 -11.10
N LYS A 2 47.89 -8.93 -12.13
CA LYS A 2 46.96 -7.88 -12.64
C LYS A 2 45.62 -8.42 -13.18
N SER A 3 45.66 -9.54 -13.92
CA SER A 3 44.46 -10.20 -14.48
C SER A 3 43.52 -10.75 -13.41
N PHE A 4 44.04 -11.25 -12.29
CA PHE A 4 43.24 -11.80 -11.20
C PHE A 4 42.41 -10.71 -10.49
N PHE A 5 42.98 -9.51 -10.35
CA PHE A 5 42.27 -8.36 -9.77
C PHE A 5 41.13 -7.87 -10.66
N CYS A 6 41.31 -7.89 -11.99
CA CYS A 6 40.26 -7.56 -12.94
C CYS A 6 39.10 -8.57 -12.90
N ILE A 7 39.38 -9.87 -12.76
CA ILE A 7 38.35 -10.92 -12.68
C ILE A 7 37.56 -10.79 -11.37
N LEU A 8 38.22 -10.49 -10.25
CA LEU A 8 37.55 -10.29 -8.96
C LEU A 8 36.65 -9.05 -8.95
N ALA A 9 37.11 -7.95 -9.58
CA ALA A 9 36.32 -6.73 -9.75
C ALA A 9 35.08 -6.96 -10.65
N LEU A 10 35.24 -7.74 -11.72
CA LEU A 10 34.14 -8.10 -12.61
C LEU A 10 33.07 -8.93 -11.88
N LEU A 11 33.48 -9.93 -11.09
CA LEU A 11 32.61 -10.79 -10.27
C LEU A 11 31.81 -9.99 -9.23
N CYS A 12 32.40 -8.94 -8.66
CA CYS A 12 31.74 -8.06 -7.69
C CYS A 12 30.63 -7.19 -8.34
N LEU A 13 30.84 -6.75 -9.59
CA LEU A 13 29.84 -6.00 -10.36
C LEU A 13 28.61 -6.83 -10.74
N ILE A 14 28.78 -8.15 -10.95
CA ILE A 14 27.65 -9.06 -11.24
C ILE A 14 26.75 -9.23 -10.02
N GLN A 15 27.31 -9.16 -8.81
CA GLN A 15 26.55 -9.28 -7.55
C GLN A 15 25.64 -8.07 -7.29
N LEU A 16 26.03 -6.87 -7.74
CA LEU A 16 25.20 -5.66 -7.63
C LEU A 16 23.95 -5.71 -8.53
N SER A 17 23.96 -6.51 -9.61
CA SER A 17 22.82 -6.62 -10.54
C SER A 17 21.63 -7.43 -10.00
N ARG A 18 21.82 -8.19 -8.91
CA ARG A 18 20.75 -8.99 -8.29
C ARG A 18 19.87 -8.22 -7.31
N ALA A 19 20.07 -6.90 -7.15
CA ALA A 19 19.26 -6.06 -6.27
C ALA A 19 17.90 -5.64 -6.89
N GLN A 20 17.54 -6.13 -8.08
CA GLN A 20 16.16 -5.97 -8.57
C GLN A 20 15.25 -6.81 -7.68
N LEU A 21 14.61 -6.15 -6.71
CA LEU A 21 13.56 -6.70 -5.86
C LEU A 21 12.42 -7.16 -6.78
N LYS A 22 12.52 -8.38 -7.30
CA LYS A 22 11.43 -9.00 -8.05
C LYS A 22 10.41 -9.40 -6.99
N THR A 23 9.51 -8.48 -6.67
CA THR A 23 8.42 -8.69 -5.73
C THR A 23 7.56 -9.83 -6.27
N GLN A 24 7.77 -11.02 -5.73
CA GLN A 24 6.91 -12.16 -5.99
C GLN A 24 5.52 -11.84 -5.43
N PRO A 25 4.43 -12.23 -6.11
CA PRO A 25 3.10 -12.19 -5.53
C PRO A 25 3.08 -12.97 -4.21
N LEU A 26 2.42 -12.42 -3.19
CA LEU A 26 2.24 -13.07 -1.90
C LEU A 26 1.10 -14.08 -1.98
N ALA A 27 1.27 -15.22 -1.31
CA ALA A 27 0.23 -16.20 -1.09
C ALA A 27 -0.43 -16.01 0.28
N ILE A 28 -1.64 -16.55 0.45
CA ILE A 28 -2.32 -16.59 1.75
C ILE A 28 -1.42 -17.31 2.76
N GLY A 29 -1.23 -16.71 3.94
CA GLY A 29 -0.31 -17.19 4.98
C GLY A 29 1.08 -16.56 4.92
N ASP A 30 1.43 -15.84 3.86
CA ASP A 30 2.70 -15.12 3.80
C ASP A 30 2.67 -13.87 4.68
N SER A 31 3.81 -13.57 5.31
CA SER A 31 4.00 -12.29 5.99
C SER A 31 4.19 -11.18 4.97
N ILE A 32 3.53 -10.04 5.19
CA ILE A 32 3.73 -8.86 4.35
C ILE A 32 5.13 -8.31 4.62
N PRO A 33 5.97 -8.13 3.58
CA PRO A 33 7.29 -7.54 3.74
C PRO A 33 7.22 -6.14 4.33
N ASP A 34 8.22 -5.77 5.14
CA ASP A 34 8.29 -4.41 5.67
C ASP A 34 8.52 -3.41 4.54
N THR A 35 7.46 -2.71 4.16
CA THR A 35 7.37 -1.95 2.91
C THR A 35 7.09 -0.49 3.23
N PRO A 36 7.95 0.44 2.78
CA PRO A 36 7.68 1.86 2.92
C PRO A 36 6.53 2.29 2.02
N PHE A 37 5.75 3.26 2.49
CA PHE A 37 4.65 3.83 1.72
C PHE A 37 4.44 5.31 2.06
N GLU A 38 3.69 6.00 1.21
CA GLU A 38 3.37 7.41 1.38
C GLU A 38 1.93 7.60 1.87
N TYR A 39 1.77 8.38 2.93
CA TYR A 39 0.46 8.76 3.47
C TYR A 39 -0.08 10.02 2.83
N PHE A 40 -1.39 10.04 2.58
CA PHE A 40 -2.16 11.27 2.38
C PHE A 40 -3.11 11.50 3.56
N ASN A 41 -3.23 12.77 3.97
CA ASN A 41 -4.07 13.22 5.09
C ASN A 41 -3.77 12.55 6.43
N TYR A 42 -2.48 12.36 6.74
CA TYR A 42 -1.99 11.83 8.00
C TYR A 42 -0.88 12.72 8.57
N SER A 43 -0.63 12.65 9.88
CA SER A 43 0.34 13.54 10.55
C SER A 43 1.77 13.34 10.06
N GLN A 44 2.11 12.13 9.61
CA GLN A 44 3.40 11.80 9.01
C GLN A 44 3.22 11.53 7.51
N PRO A 45 4.11 12.04 6.64
CA PRO A 45 3.95 11.91 5.19
C PRO A 45 4.30 10.51 4.67
N THR A 46 5.04 9.72 5.43
CA THR A 46 5.47 8.35 5.07
C THR A 46 5.34 7.43 6.27
N GLY A 47 5.28 6.13 6.01
CA GLY A 47 5.31 5.08 7.03
C GLY A 47 5.88 3.78 6.45
N ASN A 48 6.07 2.78 7.29
CA ASN A 48 6.39 1.43 6.86
C ASN A 48 5.28 0.46 7.28
N PHE A 49 5.17 -0.66 6.57
CA PHE A 49 4.17 -1.68 6.90
C PHE A 49 4.32 -2.19 8.33
N SER A 50 5.55 -2.35 8.82
CA SER A 50 5.80 -2.78 10.19
C SER A 50 5.21 -1.82 11.23
N ASP A 51 5.04 -0.53 10.93
CA ASP A 51 4.44 0.45 11.84
C ASP A 51 2.94 0.18 12.09
N LEU A 52 2.30 -0.61 11.24
CA LEU A 52 0.89 -0.99 11.37
C LEU A 52 0.74 -2.08 12.45
N ARG A 53 0.50 -1.67 13.70
CA ARG A 53 0.37 -2.59 14.86
C ARG A 53 -1.03 -3.16 15.08
N ASN A 54 -1.97 -2.92 14.17
CA ASN A 54 -3.38 -3.33 14.31
C ASN A 54 -3.55 -4.84 14.23
N GLU A 55 -4.57 -5.38 14.91
CA GLU A 55 -4.88 -6.83 14.82
C GLU A 55 -5.34 -7.21 13.43
N PHE A 56 -6.21 -6.37 12.84
CA PHE A 56 -6.71 -6.51 11.49
C PHE A 56 -6.43 -5.24 10.68
N VAL A 57 -5.92 -5.43 9.47
CA VAL A 57 -5.72 -4.38 8.49
C VAL A 57 -6.48 -4.77 7.22
N ILE A 58 -7.24 -3.84 6.66
CA ILE A 58 -7.84 -3.98 5.33
C ILE A 58 -7.17 -2.98 4.40
N PHE A 59 -6.63 -3.47 3.29
CA PHE A 59 -6.26 -2.64 2.16
C PHE A 59 -7.38 -2.66 1.13
N ASP A 60 -8.02 -1.50 0.92
CA ASP A 60 -8.99 -1.28 -0.15
C ASP A 60 -8.28 -0.63 -1.34
N PHE A 61 -8.07 -1.41 -2.40
CA PHE A 61 -7.47 -0.93 -3.64
C PHE A 61 -8.50 -0.18 -4.47
N TRP A 62 -8.29 1.12 -4.62
CA TRP A 62 -9.26 2.02 -5.22
C TRP A 62 -8.62 3.09 -6.11
N ARG A 63 -9.47 3.88 -6.77
CA ARG A 63 -9.09 5.14 -7.44
C ARG A 63 -10.29 6.09 -7.54
N PRO A 64 -10.07 7.40 -7.72
CA PRO A 64 -11.14 8.39 -7.84
C PRO A 64 -12.21 8.06 -8.89
N SER A 65 -11.82 7.50 -10.03
CA SER A 65 -12.73 7.15 -11.13
C SER A 65 -13.46 5.81 -10.93
N CYS A 66 -13.21 5.09 -9.83
CA CYS A 66 -13.93 3.88 -9.47
C CYS A 66 -15.18 4.22 -8.66
N LEU A 67 -16.30 4.46 -9.35
CA LEU A 67 -17.60 4.76 -8.73
C LEU A 67 -18.01 3.73 -7.66
N PRO A 68 -17.91 2.40 -7.87
CA PRO A 68 -18.24 1.42 -6.84
C PRO A 68 -17.33 1.54 -5.60
N CYS A 69 -16.03 1.79 -5.79
CA CYS A 69 -15.10 1.97 -4.69
C CYS A 69 -15.52 3.17 -3.82
N VAL A 70 -15.73 4.33 -4.44
CA VAL A 70 -16.12 5.57 -3.74
C VAL A 70 -17.43 5.39 -2.97
N ARG A 71 -18.43 4.70 -3.54
CA ARG A 71 -19.71 4.44 -2.87
C ARG A 71 -19.60 3.52 -1.66
N ASN A 72 -18.57 2.67 -1.59
CA ASN A 72 -18.37 1.73 -0.48
C ASN A 72 -17.58 2.34 0.69
N LEU A 73 -16.91 3.47 0.51
CA LEU A 73 -16.10 4.10 1.57
C LEU A 73 -16.87 4.37 2.88
N PRO A 74 -18.13 4.87 2.88
CA PRO A 74 -18.89 5.05 4.12
C PRO A 74 -19.10 3.73 4.90
N LYS A 75 -19.22 2.61 4.18
CA LYS A 75 -19.39 1.28 4.79
C LYS A 75 -18.09 0.80 5.43
N LEU A 76 -16.95 1.04 4.79
CA LEU A 76 -15.62 0.71 5.35
C LEU A 76 -15.32 1.54 6.60
N ASP A 77 -15.66 2.83 6.57
CA ASP A 77 -15.54 3.71 7.72
C ASP A 77 -16.43 3.25 8.89
N SER A 78 -17.68 2.87 8.60
CA SER A 78 -18.57 2.28 9.61
C SER A 78 -18.01 0.97 10.17
N LEU A 79 -17.41 0.13 9.33
CA LEU A 79 -16.78 -1.11 9.74
C LEU A 79 -15.58 -0.87 10.66
N GLN A 80 -14.69 0.07 10.30
CA GLN A 80 -13.54 0.45 11.13
C GLN A 80 -13.99 0.94 12.52
N GLN A 81 -15.04 1.76 12.57
CA GLN A 81 -15.56 2.29 13.84
C GLN A 81 -16.22 1.21 14.72
N ALA A 82 -16.87 0.21 14.10
CA ALA A 82 -17.56 -0.85 14.83
C ALA A 82 -16.61 -1.88 15.48
N TYR A 83 -15.38 -2.01 15.00
CA TYR A 83 -14.44 -3.04 15.45
C TYR A 83 -13.12 -2.44 15.97
N PRO A 84 -13.01 -2.21 17.29
CA PRO A 84 -11.76 -1.79 17.92
C PRO A 84 -10.66 -2.83 17.66
N GLY A 85 -9.68 -2.49 16.82
CA GLY A 85 -8.61 -3.39 16.38
C GLY A 85 -8.52 -3.58 14.87
N LEU A 86 -9.54 -3.16 14.11
CA LEU A 86 -9.52 -3.07 12.66
C LEU A 86 -9.07 -1.67 12.22
N GLN A 87 -8.18 -1.62 11.24
CA GLN A 87 -7.81 -0.39 10.52
C GLN A 87 -7.97 -0.59 9.02
N VAL A 88 -8.58 0.38 8.34
CA VAL A 88 -8.71 0.40 6.89
C VAL A 88 -7.71 1.40 6.30
N PHE A 89 -7.02 0.99 5.23
CA PHE A 89 -6.23 1.86 4.37
C PHE A 89 -6.77 1.83 2.95
N LEU A 90 -6.99 3.01 2.39
CA LEU A 90 -7.36 3.21 1.00
C LEU A 90 -6.08 3.28 0.17
N VAL A 91 -5.76 2.22 -0.56
CA VAL A 91 -4.50 2.07 -1.29
C VAL A 91 -4.72 2.40 -2.77
N THR A 92 -3.90 3.27 -3.33
CA THR A 92 -4.01 3.67 -4.74
C THR A 92 -2.67 3.98 -5.37
N ASN A 93 -2.50 3.56 -6.62
CA ASN A 93 -1.38 3.98 -7.47
C ASN A 93 -1.59 5.37 -8.10
N THR A 94 -2.73 6.01 -7.80
CA THR A 94 -3.04 7.35 -8.31
C THR A 94 -2.06 8.38 -7.69
N PRO A 95 -1.49 9.29 -8.51
CA PRO A 95 -0.60 10.33 -8.01
C PRO A 95 -1.19 11.16 -6.88
N ARG A 96 -0.42 11.45 -5.83
CA ARG A 96 -0.84 12.25 -4.66
C ARG A 96 -1.65 13.49 -5.04
N HIS A 97 -1.14 14.32 -5.93
CA HIS A 97 -1.80 15.58 -6.33
C HIS A 97 -3.21 15.37 -6.91
N LYS A 98 -3.49 14.22 -7.54
CA LYS A 98 -4.84 13.88 -8.03
C LYS A 98 -5.75 13.43 -6.90
N ILE A 99 -5.22 12.68 -5.93
CA ILE A 99 -5.97 12.29 -4.73
C ILE A 99 -6.30 13.52 -3.89
N GLU A 100 -5.35 14.42 -3.70
CA GLU A 100 -5.55 15.68 -3.00
C GLU A 100 -6.62 16.54 -3.69
N LYS A 101 -6.55 16.69 -5.02
CA LYS A 101 -7.58 17.39 -5.79
C LYS A 101 -8.96 16.73 -5.65
N PHE A 102 -9.04 15.41 -5.76
CA PHE A 102 -10.29 14.67 -5.60
C PHE A 102 -10.89 14.87 -4.20
N TYR A 103 -10.04 14.74 -3.18
CA TYR A 103 -10.40 14.92 -1.80
C TYR A 103 -10.91 16.34 -1.54
N ASN A 104 -10.19 17.38 -1.95
CA ASN A 104 -10.58 18.78 -1.75
C ASN A 104 -11.89 19.15 -2.47
N ASN A 105 -12.18 18.52 -3.62
CA ASN A 105 -13.42 18.77 -4.35
C ASN A 105 -14.67 18.16 -3.70
N GLY A 106 -14.52 17.20 -2.78
CA GLY A 106 -15.63 16.46 -2.18
C GLY A 106 -15.59 16.34 -0.66
N ARG A 107 -14.63 16.99 0.00
CA ARG A 107 -14.33 16.83 1.43
C ARG A 107 -15.55 17.02 2.32
N ASP A 108 -16.26 18.14 2.15
CA ASP A 108 -17.37 18.51 3.03
C ASP A 108 -18.54 17.52 2.96
N SER A 109 -18.67 16.80 1.84
CA SER A 109 -19.71 15.80 1.62
C SER A 109 -19.26 14.37 1.93
N ALA A 110 -17.99 14.17 2.32
CA ALA A 110 -17.38 12.85 2.46
C ALA A 110 -16.48 12.76 3.73
N PRO A 111 -17.05 12.90 4.93
CA PRO A 111 -16.28 12.93 6.19
C PRO A 111 -15.52 11.63 6.48
N TRP A 112 -15.90 10.50 5.87
CA TRP A 112 -15.16 9.24 5.94
C TRP A 112 -13.77 9.35 5.30
N MET A 113 -13.56 10.26 4.35
CA MET A 113 -12.25 10.49 3.73
C MET A 113 -11.22 11.01 4.72
N ASP A 114 -11.66 11.66 5.82
CA ASP A 114 -10.78 12.12 6.90
C ASP A 114 -10.40 11.01 7.89
N ARG A 115 -11.26 10.00 8.05
CA ARG A 115 -11.10 8.93 9.05
C ARG A 115 -10.42 7.67 8.50
N LEU A 116 -10.50 7.48 7.19
CA LEU A 116 -9.82 6.41 6.49
C LEU A 116 -8.43 6.89 6.07
N HIS A 117 -7.39 6.15 6.42
CA HIS A 117 -6.02 6.49 6.03
C HIS A 117 -5.79 6.18 4.55
N HIS A 118 -5.02 7.02 3.86
CA HIS A 118 -4.77 6.88 2.42
C HIS A 118 -3.31 6.54 2.16
N ILE A 119 -3.06 5.46 1.43
CA ILE A 119 -1.76 5.14 0.86
C ILE A 119 -1.79 5.52 -0.61
N VAL A 120 -0.94 6.46 -1.00
CA VAL A 120 -0.88 7.03 -2.36
C VAL A 120 0.40 6.64 -3.07
N ASN A 121 0.45 6.85 -4.39
CA ASN A 121 1.62 6.51 -5.22
C ASN A 121 2.03 5.02 -5.10
N ASP A 122 1.10 4.14 -4.74
CA ASP A 122 1.42 2.73 -4.55
C ASP A 122 1.92 2.08 -5.85
N THR A 123 3.04 1.39 -5.75
CA THR A 123 3.54 0.49 -6.79
C THR A 123 3.86 -0.88 -6.22
N THR A 124 3.99 -1.03 -4.91
CA THR A 124 4.52 -2.24 -4.30
C THR A 124 3.40 -3.17 -3.82
N PHE A 125 2.43 -2.65 -3.09
CA PHE A 125 1.32 -3.47 -2.58
C PHE A 125 0.46 -4.02 -3.72
N SER A 126 0.20 -3.21 -4.75
CA SER A 126 -0.49 -3.66 -5.97
C SER A 126 0.24 -4.84 -6.64
N HIS A 127 1.57 -4.89 -6.60
CA HIS A 127 2.35 -6.01 -7.11
C HIS A 127 2.25 -7.25 -6.20
N TYR A 128 2.32 -7.08 -4.88
CA TYR A 128 2.20 -8.20 -3.93
C TYR A 128 0.90 -8.97 -4.08
N PHE A 129 -0.24 -8.28 -4.26
CA PHE A 129 -1.54 -8.95 -4.26
C PHE A 129 -2.07 -9.30 -5.66
N SER A 130 -1.39 -8.86 -6.73
CA SER A 130 -1.60 -9.30 -8.12
C SER A 130 -3.08 -9.38 -8.56
N PHE A 131 -3.88 -8.37 -8.21
CA PHE A 131 -5.28 -8.26 -8.64
C PHE A 131 -5.39 -7.55 -10.00
N ASN A 132 -6.45 -7.86 -10.76
CA ASN A 132 -6.69 -7.27 -12.09
C ASN A 132 -7.88 -6.30 -12.12
N THR A 133 -8.60 -6.15 -11.01
CA THR A 133 -9.84 -5.36 -10.93
C THR A 133 -9.91 -4.61 -9.60
N ILE A 134 -10.69 -3.53 -9.58
CA ILE A 134 -11.00 -2.77 -8.37
C ILE A 134 -12.52 -2.52 -8.27
N PRO A 135 -13.10 -2.44 -7.06
CA PRO A 135 -12.41 -2.55 -5.76
C PRO A 135 -11.90 -3.97 -5.48
N THR A 136 -10.73 -4.06 -4.87
CA THR A 136 -10.18 -5.30 -4.31
C THR A 136 -9.86 -5.06 -2.84
N TYR A 137 -10.30 -5.96 -1.97
CA TYR A 137 -10.06 -5.88 -0.53
C TYR A 137 -9.09 -6.98 -0.13
N VAL A 138 -7.98 -6.59 0.48
CA VAL A 138 -7.01 -7.52 1.05
C VAL A 138 -7.10 -7.44 2.57
N TRP A 139 -7.34 -8.59 3.19
CA TRP A 139 -7.41 -8.73 4.64
C TRP A 139 -6.06 -9.21 5.14
N ILE A 140 -5.57 -8.56 6.18
CA ILE A 140 -4.28 -8.87 6.79
C ILE A 140 -4.52 -9.01 8.28
N ARG A 141 -4.09 -10.12 8.85
CA ARG A 141 -4.18 -10.38 10.29
C ARG A 141 -2.80 -10.45 10.89
N LYS A 142 -2.49 -9.51 11.81
CA LYS A 142 -1.19 -9.45 12.51
C LYS A 142 0.02 -9.53 11.54
N GLY A 143 -0.06 -8.83 10.41
CA GLY A 143 1.00 -8.78 9.41
C GLY A 143 1.06 -9.96 8.43
N VAL A 144 0.09 -10.87 8.48
CA VAL A 144 0.00 -12.04 7.60
C VAL A 144 -1.23 -11.94 6.69
N LEU A 145 -1.07 -12.28 5.41
CA LEU A 145 -2.14 -12.33 4.41
C LEU A 145 -3.14 -13.46 4.66
#